data_AF-A0A813DXX3-F1
#
_entry.id   AF-A0A813DXX3-F1
#
_cell.length_a   1.000
_cell.length_b   1.000
_cell.length_c   1.000
_cell.angle_alpha   90.00
_cell.angle_beta   90.00
_cell.angle_gamma   90.00
#
_symmetry.space_group_name_H-M   'P 1'
#
loop_
_entity.id
_entity.type
_entity.pdbx_description
1 polymer ?
#
loop_
_entity_poly.entity_id
_entity_poly.type
_entity_poly.pdbx_seq_one_letter_code
_entity_poly.pdbx_strand_id
1 'polypeptide(L)'
;MEYTSSDLSTKLKLLGVEVASFGRTADFWFKRQFDGKDPEVKSLECRDEVSGTYRRLCFSADGSKLMGGILIGDAKDYSKMLQLSKKADLGGNDAAGLTYGRPPPGAANQEAVDGGDGTGLADDDLICSCLALSKATVRKTIIELEAHTIPQIKKCCKAGTGCGGCVAPVGEVPKLLAHTLKKLGKAVDSGVCTHFVYSRRELFDIVKVKELKSFDDVMAAAGKGADGCELCKPVVASILSSSWNDHALKGGLDQIQDTNDRFLGNIQKTGTYSIIPRCAGGDISPDTLIAFASTAKKYCLWTKITGAQRLGMYGAPLHQLPDIFKELVDAGMETGQAYGKALRTVKSCVGTSWCRYGQQDSVTMAVSLEDRYKGLRAPHKFKMAVSGCLRECAEAQGKDVGLIATQAGYNLYVCGNGGVKPVHAKLLANDCSEEECFKYIDRFLMFYISTAKHLQRTSPWLAELEGGIEYLKKVVINDGLGFGAELEAMMQRNRMNFH
;
A
#
# COMPACT_ATOMS: atom_id res chain seq x y z
N MET A 1 40.54 -9.31 -2.06
CA MET A 1 39.38 -8.53 -2.53
C MET A 1 39.77 -7.07 -2.40
N GLU A 2 40.11 -6.43 -3.52
CA GLU A 2 40.33 -4.99 -3.55
C GLU A 2 38.97 -4.28 -3.57
N TYR A 3 38.82 -3.27 -2.72
CA TYR A 3 37.64 -2.41 -2.65
C TYR A 3 37.67 -1.45 -3.84
N THR A 4 36.70 -1.54 -4.76
CA THR A 4 36.76 -0.84 -6.05
C THR A 4 35.89 0.42 -6.16
N SER A 5 34.92 0.67 -5.27
CA SER A 5 34.23 1.97 -5.02
C SER A 5 32.85 1.80 -4.36
N SER A 6 32.23 2.90 -3.93
CA SER A 6 30.85 2.99 -3.42
C SER A 6 30.06 4.08 -4.16
N ASP A 7 28.77 3.82 -4.46
CA ASP A 7 27.84 4.76 -5.11
C ASP A 7 27.47 5.89 -4.14
N LEU A 8 27.80 7.13 -4.48
CA LEU A 8 27.57 8.33 -3.66
C LEU A 8 26.33 9.13 -4.09
N SER A 9 25.52 8.59 -5.01
CA SER A 9 24.33 9.30 -5.49
C SER A 9 23.30 9.47 -4.37
N THR A 10 22.72 10.68 -4.28
CA THR A 10 21.79 11.03 -3.20
C THR A 10 20.61 11.82 -3.76
N LYS A 11 19.39 11.47 -3.33
CA LYS A 11 18.16 12.24 -3.58
C LYS A 11 17.64 12.75 -2.24
N LEU A 12 17.57 14.07 -2.08
CA LEU A 12 17.14 14.75 -0.86
C LEU A 12 15.88 15.58 -1.14
N LYS A 13 15.02 15.68 -0.13
CA LYS A 13 13.92 16.66 -0.10
C LYS A 13 14.25 17.68 0.99
N LEU A 14 14.60 18.89 0.59
CA LEU A 14 14.91 20.01 1.48
C LEU A 14 13.79 21.04 1.31
N LEU A 15 13.06 21.37 2.38
CA LEU A 15 12.13 22.51 2.48
C LEU A 15 11.35 22.84 1.17
N GLY A 16 10.65 21.85 0.60
CA GLY A 16 9.79 22.06 -0.58
C GLY A 16 10.50 22.06 -1.94
N VAL A 17 11.82 21.84 -1.99
CA VAL A 17 12.61 21.73 -3.22
C VAL A 17 13.18 20.31 -3.33
N GLU A 18 12.93 19.64 -4.45
CA GLU A 18 13.55 18.35 -4.74
C GLU A 18 14.98 18.57 -5.25
N VAL A 19 15.95 17.90 -4.63
CA VAL A 19 17.36 17.97 -5.06
C VAL A 19 17.88 16.56 -5.26
N ALA A 20 18.57 16.33 -6.38
CA ALA A 20 19.21 15.06 -6.64
C ALA A 20 20.59 15.26 -7.27
N SER A 21 21.54 14.46 -6.84
CA SER A 21 22.89 14.42 -7.40
C SER A 21 23.29 12.97 -7.72
N PHE A 22 23.96 12.78 -8.84
CA PHE A 22 24.47 11.47 -9.26
C PHE A 22 25.80 11.61 -10.01
N GLY A 23 26.61 10.57 -9.94
CA GLY A 23 27.92 10.50 -10.59
C GLY A 23 28.21 9.07 -11.00
N ARG A 24 28.88 8.91 -12.13
CA ARG A 24 29.28 7.62 -12.70
C ARG A 24 30.23 6.85 -11.78
N THR A 25 31.12 7.57 -11.11
CA THR A 25 32.12 7.02 -10.18
C THR A 25 32.21 7.90 -8.93
N ALA A 26 32.81 7.39 -7.86
CA ALA A 26 33.13 8.21 -6.68
C ALA A 26 34.12 9.34 -7.04
N ASP A 27 35.03 9.08 -7.99
CA ASP A 27 35.97 10.06 -8.53
C ASP A 27 35.29 11.29 -9.12
N PHE A 28 34.11 11.16 -9.72
CA PHE A 28 33.34 12.31 -10.22
C PHE A 28 33.13 13.37 -9.14
N TRP A 29 32.85 12.92 -7.91
CA TRP A 29 32.66 13.80 -6.76
C TRP A 29 33.99 14.20 -6.10
N PHE A 30 34.88 13.25 -5.85
CA PHE A 30 36.13 13.51 -5.14
C PHE A 30 37.12 14.37 -5.94
N LYS A 31 37.18 14.22 -7.27
CA LYS A 31 38.00 15.04 -8.17
C LYS A 31 37.29 16.32 -8.62
N ARG A 32 36.08 16.57 -8.10
CA ARG A 32 35.27 17.76 -8.41
C ARG A 32 35.03 17.96 -9.92
N GLN A 33 34.88 16.88 -10.68
CA GLN A 33 34.73 16.95 -12.14
C GLN A 33 33.49 17.74 -12.61
N PHE A 34 32.55 18.00 -11.69
CA PHE A 34 31.36 18.82 -11.90
C PHE A 34 31.63 20.34 -11.88
N ASP A 35 32.81 20.81 -11.48
CA ASP A 35 33.09 22.25 -11.30
C ASP A 35 33.48 22.99 -12.59
N GLY A 36 33.58 22.27 -13.71
CA GLY A 36 33.90 22.82 -15.03
C GLY A 36 35.39 23.11 -15.25
N LYS A 37 36.28 22.68 -14.34
CA LYS A 37 37.73 22.83 -14.49
C LYS A 37 38.43 21.61 -15.09
N ASP A 38 37.74 20.47 -15.11
CA ASP A 38 38.24 19.24 -15.72
C ASP A 38 38.06 19.30 -17.25
N PRO A 39 39.14 19.34 -18.06
CA PRO A 39 39.04 19.42 -19.52
C PRO A 39 38.43 18.15 -20.14
N GLU A 40 38.40 17.03 -19.41
CA GLU A 40 37.78 15.78 -19.87
C GLU A 40 36.25 15.75 -19.69
N VAL A 41 35.68 16.76 -19.02
CA VAL A 41 34.26 16.84 -18.70
C VAL A 41 33.66 18.17 -19.17
N LYS A 42 32.57 18.08 -19.95
CA LYS A 42 31.79 19.25 -20.39
C LYS A 42 30.42 19.23 -19.72
N SER A 43 29.94 20.38 -19.25
CA SER A 43 28.61 20.48 -18.65
C SER A 43 27.63 21.25 -19.53
N LEU A 44 26.39 20.79 -19.55
CA LEU A 44 25.24 21.53 -20.05
C LEU A 44 24.33 21.90 -18.88
N GLU A 45 23.79 23.11 -18.93
CA GLU A 45 22.95 23.66 -17.87
C GLU A 45 21.62 24.17 -18.43
N CYS A 46 20.54 23.90 -17.70
CA CYS A 46 19.21 24.44 -17.93
C CYS A 46 18.71 25.04 -16.62
N ARG A 47 18.46 26.35 -16.63
CA ARG A 47 17.87 27.10 -15.52
C ARG A 47 16.55 27.68 -16.01
N ASP A 48 15.46 27.28 -15.37
CA ASP A 48 14.13 27.81 -15.63
C ASP A 48 13.63 28.50 -14.37
N GLU A 49 13.63 29.84 -14.41
CA GLU A 49 13.22 30.68 -13.29
C GLU A 49 11.70 30.70 -13.10
N VAL A 50 10.92 30.33 -14.11
CA VAL A 50 9.46 30.29 -14.04
C VAL A 50 9.00 29.04 -13.31
N SER A 51 9.58 27.88 -13.63
CA SER A 51 9.28 26.62 -12.94
C SER A 51 10.11 26.40 -11.67
N GLY A 52 11.10 27.26 -11.42
CA GLY A 52 12.00 27.13 -10.27
C GLY A 52 12.92 25.91 -10.36
N THR A 53 13.25 25.47 -11.59
CA THR A 53 14.05 24.26 -11.82
C THR A 53 15.46 24.59 -12.31
N TYR A 54 16.43 23.78 -11.89
CA TYR A 54 17.81 23.85 -12.35
C TYR A 54 18.34 22.43 -12.61
N ARG A 55 18.92 22.23 -13.78
CA ARG A 55 19.51 20.96 -14.21
C ARG A 55 20.90 21.23 -14.76
N ARG A 56 21.91 20.57 -14.19
CA ARG A 56 23.28 20.54 -14.70
C ARG A 56 23.70 19.11 -14.95
N LEU A 57 23.98 18.78 -16.20
CA LEU A 57 24.46 17.46 -16.59
C LEU A 57 25.90 17.57 -17.09
N CYS A 58 26.76 16.67 -16.62
CA CYS A 58 28.17 16.59 -16.97
C CYS A 58 28.39 15.39 -17.88
N PHE A 59 29.05 15.61 -19.01
CA PHE A 59 29.32 14.64 -20.06
C PHE A 59 30.82 14.51 -20.31
N SER A 60 31.24 13.43 -20.96
CA SER A 60 32.60 13.29 -21.48
C SER A 60 32.94 14.40 -22.49
N ALA A 61 34.24 14.61 -22.76
CA ALA A 61 34.72 15.67 -23.66
C ALA A 61 34.10 15.63 -25.08
N ASP A 62 33.73 14.43 -25.55
CA ASP A 62 33.07 14.15 -26.83
C ASP A 62 31.52 14.18 -26.74
N GLY A 63 30.96 14.37 -25.54
CA GLY A 63 29.52 14.40 -25.29
C GLY A 63 28.81 13.05 -25.36
N SER A 64 29.53 11.95 -25.55
CA SER A 64 28.94 10.62 -25.80
C SER A 64 28.54 9.87 -24.53
N LYS A 65 28.99 10.30 -23.35
CA LYS A 65 28.75 9.64 -22.06
C LYS A 65 28.30 10.62 -21.00
N LEU A 66 27.34 10.20 -20.18
CA LEU A 66 26.92 10.95 -19.00
C LEU A 66 27.83 10.60 -17.82
N MET A 67 28.53 11.60 -17.29
CA MET A 67 29.48 11.48 -16.18
C MET A 67 28.81 11.71 -14.83
N GLY A 68 27.78 12.54 -14.78
CA GLY A 68 27.02 12.85 -13.58
C GLY A 68 26.14 14.08 -13.75
N GLY A 69 25.52 14.54 -12.68
CA GLY A 69 24.68 15.73 -12.74
C GLY A 69 23.99 16.11 -11.43
N ILE A 70 23.37 17.27 -11.46
CA ILE A 70 22.64 17.91 -10.37
C ILE A 70 21.26 18.33 -10.91
N LEU A 71 20.21 17.94 -10.21
CA LEU A 71 18.82 18.32 -10.47
C LEU A 71 18.27 19.04 -9.24
N ILE A 72 17.66 20.21 -9.41
CA ILE A 72 17.07 21.04 -8.36
C ILE A 72 15.68 21.49 -8.83
N GLY A 73 14.70 21.47 -7.92
CA GLY A 73 13.30 21.83 -8.20
C GLY A 73 12.50 20.63 -8.72
N ASP A 74 12.95 19.98 -9.80
CA ASP A 74 12.33 18.78 -10.37
C ASP A 74 13.36 17.64 -10.55
N ALA A 75 13.21 16.58 -9.75
CA ALA A 75 14.09 15.42 -9.74
C ALA A 75 13.38 14.13 -10.22
N LYS A 76 12.35 14.24 -11.06
CA LYS A 76 11.65 13.08 -11.65
C LYS A 76 12.58 12.20 -12.49
N ASP A 77 13.48 12.82 -13.25
CA ASP A 77 14.40 12.10 -14.15
C ASP A 77 15.63 11.51 -13.45
N TYR A 78 15.78 11.71 -12.14
CA TYR A 78 16.95 11.23 -11.39
C TYR A 78 17.26 9.75 -11.63
N SER A 79 16.26 8.88 -11.56
CA SER A 79 16.45 7.44 -11.76
C SER A 79 16.90 7.13 -13.19
N LYS A 80 16.35 7.81 -14.20
CA LYS A 80 16.79 7.68 -15.60
C LYS A 80 18.24 8.12 -15.77
N MET A 81 18.61 9.26 -15.20
CA MET A 81 19.95 9.84 -15.35
C MET A 81 21.03 9.05 -14.59
N LEU A 82 20.72 8.55 -13.39
CA LEU A 82 21.62 7.68 -12.64
C LEU A 82 21.91 6.39 -13.43
N GLN A 83 20.90 5.80 -14.06
CA GLN A 83 21.09 4.61 -14.90
C GLN A 83 21.88 4.93 -16.16
N LEU A 84 21.59 6.04 -16.83
CA LEU A 84 22.36 6.50 -17.99
C LEU A 84 23.83 6.77 -17.65
N SER A 85 24.13 7.32 -16.46
CA SER A 85 25.52 7.54 -16.06
C SER A 85 26.32 6.25 -15.88
N LYS A 86 25.65 5.12 -15.62
CA LYS A 86 26.26 3.79 -15.48
C LYS A 86 26.46 3.09 -16.84
N LYS A 87 25.83 3.57 -17.92
CA LYS A 87 25.94 3.01 -19.27
C LYS A 87 27.20 3.51 -20.01
N ALA A 88 27.58 2.80 -21.06
CA ALA A 88 28.74 3.16 -21.88
C ALA A 88 28.48 4.34 -22.83
N ASP A 89 27.21 4.65 -23.12
CA ASP A 89 26.75 5.73 -24.01
C ASP A 89 25.43 6.35 -23.48
N LEU A 90 24.87 7.31 -24.23
CA LEU A 90 23.60 7.99 -23.90
C LEU A 90 22.33 7.20 -24.32
N GLY A 91 22.45 5.96 -24.80
CA GLY A 91 21.32 5.09 -25.11
C GLY A 91 20.31 5.69 -26.10
N GLY A 92 20.81 6.31 -27.19
CA GLY A 92 19.99 6.95 -28.22
C GLY A 92 19.45 8.35 -27.87
N ASN A 93 19.76 8.87 -26.67
CA ASN A 93 19.47 10.26 -26.31
C ASN A 93 20.67 11.15 -26.70
N ASP A 94 20.43 12.44 -26.94
CA ASP A 94 21.48 13.43 -27.09
C ASP A 94 21.65 14.27 -25.80
N ALA A 95 22.84 14.85 -25.62
CA ALA A 95 23.18 15.59 -24.40
C ALA A 95 22.25 16.80 -24.15
N ALA A 96 21.80 17.47 -25.22
CA ALA A 96 20.90 18.62 -25.10
C ALA A 96 19.47 18.16 -24.75
N GLY A 97 18.96 17.10 -25.38
CA GLY A 97 17.67 16.49 -25.06
C GLY A 97 17.58 16.08 -23.59
N LEU A 98 18.61 15.44 -23.05
CA LEU A 98 18.69 15.06 -21.64
C LEU A 98 18.72 16.27 -20.69
N THR A 99 19.40 17.36 -21.07
CA THR A 99 19.58 18.55 -20.23
C THR A 99 18.33 19.43 -20.23
N TYR A 100 17.75 19.67 -21.40
CA TYR A 100 16.61 20.58 -21.58
C TYR A 100 15.24 19.88 -21.49
N GLY A 101 15.22 18.58 -21.18
CA GLY A 101 13.97 17.81 -21.09
C GLY A 101 13.22 17.71 -22.42
N ARG A 102 13.95 17.73 -23.55
CA ARG A 102 13.36 17.65 -24.88
C ARG A 102 13.40 16.19 -25.38
N PRO A 103 12.36 15.73 -26.11
CA PRO A 103 12.44 14.44 -26.80
C PRO A 103 13.60 14.47 -27.83
N PRO A 104 14.22 13.31 -28.11
CA PRO A 104 15.34 13.24 -29.04
C PRO A 104 14.92 13.75 -30.44
N PRO A 105 15.82 14.38 -31.20
CA PRO A 105 15.53 14.86 -32.56
C PRO A 105 14.96 13.74 -33.42
N GLY A 106 13.70 13.90 -33.86
CA GLY A 106 12.98 12.90 -34.68
C GLY A 106 11.95 12.04 -33.93
N ALA A 107 11.84 12.15 -32.60
CA ALA A 107 10.75 11.53 -31.86
C ALA A 107 9.50 12.43 -31.89
N ALA A 108 8.63 12.20 -32.87
CA ALA A 108 7.22 12.56 -32.73
C ALA A 108 6.69 11.95 -31.42
N ASN A 109 5.87 12.70 -30.68
CA ASN A 109 5.23 12.30 -29.43
C ASN A 109 4.81 10.82 -29.44
N GLN A 110 5.65 9.94 -28.93
CA GLN A 110 5.25 8.60 -28.57
C GLN A 110 4.78 8.68 -27.13
N GLU A 111 3.46 8.52 -26.96
CA GLU A 111 2.87 8.17 -25.68
C GLU A 111 3.66 7.02 -25.05
N ALA A 112 3.80 7.03 -23.73
CA ALA A 112 4.46 5.98 -22.99
C ALA A 112 3.87 4.61 -23.43
N VAL A 113 4.69 3.80 -24.10
CA VAL A 113 4.27 2.50 -24.61
C VAL A 113 4.06 1.59 -23.40
N ASP A 114 2.81 1.43 -22.96
CA ASP A 114 2.44 0.49 -21.88
C ASP A 114 2.60 -0.98 -22.30
N GLY A 115 3.03 -1.25 -23.55
CA GLY A 115 3.15 -2.58 -24.14
C GLY A 115 1.82 -3.37 -24.21
N GLY A 116 0.71 -2.70 -23.90
CA GLY A 116 -0.64 -3.22 -23.74
C GLY A 116 -0.82 -4.18 -22.58
N ASP A 117 0.13 -4.35 -21.66
CA ASP A 117 0.16 -5.49 -20.72
C ASP A 117 -0.32 -5.24 -19.29
N GLY A 118 -0.90 -4.06 -19.05
CA GLY A 118 -1.55 -3.71 -17.78
C GLY A 118 -0.58 -3.47 -16.61
N THR A 119 0.73 -3.53 -16.84
CA THR A 119 1.75 -3.18 -15.83
C THR A 119 2.12 -1.69 -15.86
N GLY A 120 1.95 -1.03 -17.00
CA GLY A 120 2.37 0.36 -17.21
C GLY A 120 3.89 0.54 -17.17
N LEU A 121 4.64 -0.54 -17.42
CA LEU A 121 6.10 -0.59 -17.36
C LEU A 121 6.70 -0.85 -18.75
N ALA A 122 7.87 -0.28 -19.05
CA ALA A 122 8.67 -0.64 -20.22
C ALA A 122 9.40 -1.98 -20.00
N ASP A 123 9.86 -2.62 -21.09
CA ASP A 123 10.53 -3.94 -21.02
C ASP A 123 11.81 -3.93 -20.15
N ASP A 124 12.52 -2.79 -20.11
CA ASP A 124 13.71 -2.59 -19.27
C ASP A 124 13.39 -2.24 -17.81
N ASP A 125 12.14 -1.89 -17.48
CA ASP A 125 11.78 -1.52 -16.12
C ASP A 125 11.86 -2.72 -15.17
N LEU A 126 12.33 -2.45 -13.95
CA LEU A 126 12.47 -3.47 -12.92
C LEU A 126 11.11 -3.85 -12.34
N ILE A 127 10.69 -5.09 -12.59
CA ILE A 127 9.54 -5.71 -11.91
C ILE A 127 9.94 -6.23 -10.52
N CYS A 128 11.16 -6.75 -10.36
CA CYS A 128 11.66 -7.22 -9.06
C CYS A 128 12.89 -6.40 -8.63
N SER A 129 12.69 -5.33 -7.87
CA SER A 129 13.79 -4.49 -7.38
C SER A 129 14.74 -5.25 -6.45
N CYS A 130 14.22 -6.18 -5.64
CA CYS A 130 15.00 -6.96 -4.67
C CYS A 130 16.03 -7.90 -5.32
N LEU A 131 15.81 -8.29 -6.58
CA LEU A 131 16.68 -9.20 -7.34
C LEU A 131 17.08 -8.62 -8.71
N ALA A 132 16.83 -7.33 -8.93
CA ALA A 132 17.11 -6.60 -10.16
C ALA A 132 16.61 -7.28 -11.45
N LEU A 133 15.38 -7.80 -11.45
CA LEU A 133 14.79 -8.44 -12.65
C LEU A 133 13.90 -7.46 -13.42
N SER A 134 14.15 -7.35 -14.72
CA SER A 134 13.35 -6.52 -15.64
C SER A 134 12.04 -7.19 -16.06
N LYS A 135 11.10 -6.40 -16.57
CA LYS A 135 9.86 -6.89 -17.17
C LYS A 135 10.13 -7.88 -18.29
N ALA A 136 11.06 -7.57 -19.19
CA ALA A 136 11.46 -8.46 -20.27
C ALA A 136 11.92 -9.84 -19.75
N THR A 137 12.69 -9.87 -18.65
CA THR A 137 13.20 -11.12 -18.07
C THR A 137 12.06 -12.00 -17.55
N VAL A 138 11.08 -11.40 -16.88
CA VAL A 138 9.90 -12.14 -16.37
C VAL A 138 9.01 -12.60 -17.53
N ARG A 139 8.77 -11.74 -18.53
CA ARG A 139 7.99 -12.09 -19.73
C ARG A 139 8.62 -13.24 -20.51
N LYS A 140 9.94 -13.17 -20.73
CA LYS A 140 10.73 -14.24 -21.36
C LYS A 140 10.59 -15.56 -20.61
N THR A 141 10.62 -15.52 -19.28
CA THR A 141 10.41 -16.70 -18.43
C THR A 141 9.02 -17.31 -18.61
N ILE A 142 7.97 -16.49 -18.75
CA ILE A 142 6.60 -16.98 -18.95
C ILE A 142 6.46 -17.66 -20.33
N ILE A 143 7.03 -17.06 -21.37
CA ILE A 143 6.88 -17.51 -22.76
C ILE A 143 7.82 -18.68 -23.07
N GLU A 144 9.12 -18.51 -22.85
CA GLU A 144 10.14 -19.48 -23.31
C GLU A 144 10.30 -20.66 -22.35
N LEU A 145 10.10 -20.45 -21.05
CA LEU A 145 10.22 -21.50 -20.03
C LEU A 145 8.87 -22.05 -19.58
N GLU A 146 7.79 -21.67 -20.26
CA GLU A 146 6.41 -22.10 -19.99
C GLU A 146 6.00 -21.99 -18.51
N ALA A 147 6.51 -20.97 -17.83
CA ALA A 147 6.25 -20.72 -16.41
C ALA A 147 4.86 -20.05 -16.24
N HIS A 148 3.80 -20.84 -16.32
CA HIS A 148 2.41 -20.37 -16.28
C HIS A 148 1.85 -20.09 -14.86
N THR A 149 2.64 -20.30 -13.81
CA THR A 149 2.23 -20.09 -12.42
C THR A 149 3.29 -19.34 -11.63
N ILE A 150 2.89 -18.64 -10.56
CA ILE A 150 3.82 -17.91 -9.69
C ILE A 150 4.91 -18.82 -9.09
N PRO A 151 4.62 -20.06 -8.61
CA PRO A 151 5.65 -20.99 -8.18
C PRO A 151 6.67 -21.35 -9.28
N GLN A 152 6.22 -21.53 -10.53
CA GLN A 152 7.12 -21.77 -11.66
C GLN A 152 7.99 -20.54 -11.95
N ILE A 153 7.41 -19.33 -11.93
CA ILE A 153 8.19 -18.09 -12.10
C ILE A 153 9.26 -17.94 -11.01
N LYS A 154 8.90 -18.22 -9.74
CA LYS A 154 9.85 -18.24 -8.61
C LYS A 154 10.97 -19.26 -8.83
N LYS A 155 10.67 -20.43 -9.39
CA LYS A 155 11.67 -21.47 -9.67
C LYS A 155 12.59 -21.06 -10.83
N CYS A 156 12.03 -20.50 -11.91
CA CYS A 156 12.74 -20.24 -13.16
C CYS A 156 13.58 -18.96 -13.13
N CYS A 157 13.04 -17.83 -12.65
CA CYS A 157 13.75 -16.55 -12.64
C CYS A 157 13.96 -15.94 -11.24
N LYS A 158 13.55 -16.65 -10.19
CA LYS A 158 13.66 -16.22 -8.78
C LYS A 158 12.84 -14.98 -8.43
N ALA A 159 12.03 -14.43 -9.34
CA ALA A 159 11.19 -13.27 -9.03
C ALA A 159 10.30 -13.55 -7.81
N GLY A 160 10.40 -12.68 -6.79
CA GLY A 160 9.60 -12.79 -5.57
C GLY A 160 10.11 -13.75 -4.50
N THR A 161 11.31 -14.33 -4.64
CA THR A 161 11.94 -15.16 -3.58
C THR A 161 12.62 -14.32 -2.49
N GLY A 162 12.93 -13.05 -2.75
CA GLY A 162 13.45 -12.11 -1.75
C GLY A 162 12.35 -11.50 -0.89
N CYS A 163 11.91 -10.29 -1.24
CA CYS A 163 10.91 -9.54 -0.47
C CYS A 163 9.44 -9.90 -0.79
N GLY A 164 9.19 -10.72 -1.82
CA GLY A 164 7.84 -11.16 -2.21
C GLY A 164 6.92 -10.09 -2.83
N GLY A 165 7.33 -8.82 -2.86
CA GLY A 165 6.45 -7.71 -3.25
C GLY A 165 5.92 -7.78 -4.69
N CYS A 166 6.74 -8.23 -5.65
CA CYS A 166 6.36 -8.28 -7.06
C CYS A 166 5.40 -9.44 -7.41
N VAL A 167 5.35 -10.48 -6.56
CA VAL A 167 4.51 -11.69 -6.73
C VAL A 167 3.30 -11.71 -5.80
N ALA A 168 3.10 -10.66 -5.00
CA ALA A 168 1.86 -10.48 -4.26
C ALA A 168 0.66 -10.47 -5.24
N PRO A 169 -0.57 -10.83 -4.82
CA PRO A 169 -1.71 -10.97 -5.75
C PRO A 169 -2.00 -9.74 -6.63
N VAL A 170 -1.65 -8.54 -6.16
CA VAL A 170 -1.77 -7.27 -6.90
C VAL A 170 -0.44 -6.73 -7.45
N GLY A 171 0.62 -7.51 -7.36
CA GLY A 171 1.95 -7.17 -7.87
C GLY A 171 2.03 -7.22 -9.39
N GLU A 172 3.16 -6.78 -9.94
CA GLU A 172 3.34 -6.69 -11.39
C GLU A 172 3.52 -8.05 -12.05
N VAL A 173 4.07 -9.06 -11.34
CA VAL A 173 4.29 -10.40 -11.92
C VAL A 173 2.96 -11.11 -12.24
N PRO A 174 1.95 -11.17 -11.33
CA PRO A 174 0.65 -11.74 -11.68
C PRO A 174 -0.06 -11.02 -12.82
N LYS A 175 0.02 -9.68 -12.91
CA LYS A 175 -0.57 -8.90 -14.01
C LYS A 175 0.08 -9.27 -15.35
N LEU A 176 1.42 -9.24 -15.39
CA LEU A 176 2.19 -9.63 -16.57
C LEU A 176 1.90 -11.07 -16.98
N LEU A 177 1.81 -12.00 -16.01
CA LEU A 177 1.46 -13.40 -16.25
C LEU A 177 0.06 -13.53 -16.87
N ALA A 178 -0.97 -12.95 -16.25
CA ALA A 178 -2.34 -13.02 -16.74
C ALA A 178 -2.47 -12.43 -18.14
N HIS A 179 -1.83 -11.28 -18.40
CA HIS A 179 -1.86 -10.66 -19.71
C HIS A 179 -1.10 -11.48 -20.77
N THR A 180 0.07 -12.01 -20.43
CA THR A 180 0.88 -12.82 -21.34
C THR A 180 0.17 -14.12 -21.69
N LEU A 181 -0.45 -14.81 -20.72
CA LEU A 181 -1.25 -16.01 -20.95
C LEU A 181 -2.46 -15.73 -21.85
N LYS A 182 -3.16 -14.60 -21.63
CA LYS A 182 -4.27 -14.16 -22.49
C LYS A 182 -3.81 -13.92 -23.94
N LYS A 183 -2.66 -13.29 -24.15
CA LYS A 183 -2.06 -13.11 -25.50
C LYS A 183 -1.69 -14.44 -26.16
N LEU A 184 -1.30 -15.44 -25.38
CA LEU A 184 -1.01 -16.80 -25.85
C LEU A 184 -2.26 -17.66 -26.08
N GLY A 185 -3.47 -17.11 -25.89
CA GLY A 185 -4.73 -17.85 -26.03
C GLY A 185 -4.95 -18.91 -24.95
N LYS A 186 -4.16 -18.90 -23.86
CA LYS A 186 -4.32 -19.82 -22.73
C LYS A 186 -5.37 -19.24 -21.77
N ALA A 187 -6.36 -20.04 -21.41
CA ALA A 187 -7.38 -19.63 -20.44
C ALA A 187 -6.71 -19.36 -19.08
N VAL A 188 -6.91 -18.16 -18.56
CA VAL A 188 -6.50 -17.81 -17.18
C VAL A 188 -7.68 -18.15 -16.29
N ASP A 189 -7.52 -19.18 -15.46
CA ASP A 189 -8.54 -19.53 -14.47
C ASP A 189 -8.67 -18.39 -13.45
N SER A 190 -9.86 -17.80 -13.35
CA SER A 190 -10.17 -16.71 -12.42
C SER A 190 -10.56 -17.21 -11.03
N GLY A 191 -10.64 -18.53 -10.85
CA GLY A 191 -10.90 -19.18 -9.58
C GLY A 191 -9.82 -18.91 -8.53
N VAL A 192 -10.20 -19.03 -7.26
CA VAL A 192 -9.26 -18.91 -6.13
C VAL A 192 -8.24 -20.06 -6.15
N CYS A 193 -8.70 -21.29 -6.39
CA CYS A 193 -7.87 -22.49 -6.53
C CYS A 193 -8.70 -23.64 -7.10
N THR A 194 -8.13 -24.84 -7.18
CA THR A 194 -8.83 -26.05 -7.65
C THR A 194 -10.09 -26.41 -6.83
N HIS A 195 -10.15 -26.00 -5.56
CA HIS A 195 -11.34 -26.19 -4.71
C HIS A 195 -12.47 -25.22 -5.08
N PHE A 196 -12.15 -24.00 -5.53
CA PHE A 196 -13.13 -22.96 -5.87
C PHE A 196 -12.78 -22.31 -7.20
N VAL A 197 -13.53 -22.68 -8.24
CA VAL A 197 -13.43 -22.11 -9.60
C VAL A 197 -13.97 -20.68 -9.69
N TYR A 198 -14.58 -20.19 -8.62
CA TYR A 198 -15.11 -18.84 -8.50
C TYR A 198 -14.05 -17.86 -7.99
N SER A 199 -14.09 -16.64 -8.51
CA SER A 199 -13.33 -15.52 -7.97
C SER A 199 -13.82 -15.14 -6.57
N ARG A 200 -13.01 -14.36 -5.83
CA ARG A 200 -13.38 -13.85 -4.51
C ARG A 200 -14.70 -13.05 -4.50
N ARG A 201 -15.01 -12.34 -5.60
CA ARG A 201 -16.25 -11.58 -5.75
C ARG A 201 -17.45 -12.50 -5.90
N GLU A 202 -17.36 -13.47 -6.81
CA GLU A 202 -18.42 -14.45 -7.02
C GLU A 202 -18.67 -15.29 -5.75
N LEU A 203 -17.62 -15.68 -5.03
CA LEU A 203 -17.76 -16.35 -3.73
C LEU A 203 -18.43 -15.46 -2.69
N PHE A 204 -18.11 -14.16 -2.66
CA PHE A 204 -18.77 -13.22 -1.76
C PHE A 204 -20.28 -13.13 -2.07
N ASP A 205 -20.64 -13.06 -3.36
CA ASP A 205 -22.04 -13.03 -3.79
C ASP A 205 -22.76 -14.35 -3.43
N ILE A 206 -22.13 -15.51 -3.63
CA ILE A 206 -22.69 -16.81 -3.24
C ILE A 206 -22.93 -16.89 -1.74
N VAL A 207 -21.94 -16.50 -0.92
CA VAL A 207 -22.05 -16.51 0.55
C VAL A 207 -23.18 -15.58 1.01
N LYS A 208 -23.29 -14.40 0.41
CA LYS A 208 -24.32 -13.42 0.77
C LYS A 208 -25.71 -13.90 0.37
N VAL A 209 -25.89 -14.37 -0.86
CA VAL A 209 -27.20 -14.79 -1.40
C VAL A 209 -27.72 -16.05 -0.72
N LYS A 210 -26.84 -17.03 -0.45
CA LYS A 210 -27.21 -18.27 0.24
C LYS A 210 -27.11 -18.17 1.77
N GLU A 211 -26.75 -17.01 2.29
CA GLU A 211 -26.56 -16.72 3.72
C GLU A 211 -25.64 -17.71 4.49
N LEU A 212 -24.59 -18.20 3.82
CA LEU A 212 -23.70 -19.25 4.36
C LEU A 212 -22.86 -18.73 5.53
N LYS A 213 -22.77 -19.50 6.64
CA LYS A 213 -22.14 -19.04 7.89
C LYS A 213 -20.84 -19.76 8.26
N SER A 214 -20.60 -20.95 7.73
CA SER A 214 -19.41 -21.74 8.04
C SER A 214 -18.58 -22.06 6.79
N PHE A 215 -17.31 -22.41 6.99
CA PHE A 215 -16.46 -22.87 5.89
C PHE A 215 -17.04 -24.12 5.21
N ASP A 216 -17.60 -25.04 6.00
CA ASP A 216 -18.20 -26.28 5.51
C ASP A 216 -19.43 -26.01 4.62
N ASP A 217 -20.26 -25.04 5.00
CA ASP A 217 -21.40 -24.62 4.17
C ASP A 217 -20.93 -24.04 2.83
N VAL A 218 -19.85 -23.25 2.83
CA VAL A 218 -19.26 -22.69 1.61
C VAL A 218 -18.64 -23.79 0.73
N MET A 219 -17.94 -24.74 1.33
CA MET A 219 -17.40 -25.90 0.63
C MET A 219 -18.51 -26.75 0.01
N ALA A 220 -19.57 -27.05 0.75
CA ALA A 220 -20.70 -27.83 0.25
C ALA A 220 -21.47 -27.10 -0.88
N ALA A 221 -21.60 -25.79 -0.78
CA ALA A 221 -22.40 -25.00 -1.72
C ALA A 221 -21.68 -24.56 -2.99
N ALA A 222 -20.35 -24.42 -2.95
CA ALA A 222 -19.56 -23.83 -4.04
C ALA A 222 -18.15 -24.44 -4.23
N GLY A 223 -17.74 -25.38 -3.37
CA GLY A 223 -16.42 -25.99 -3.38
C GLY A 223 -16.38 -27.37 -4.03
N LYS A 224 -15.16 -27.90 -4.20
CA LYS A 224 -14.87 -29.29 -4.57
C LYS A 224 -13.91 -29.89 -3.54
N GLY A 225 -14.16 -31.12 -3.09
CA GLY A 225 -13.42 -31.76 -1.99
C GLY A 225 -13.93 -31.35 -0.61
N ALA A 226 -13.22 -31.74 0.47
CA ALA A 226 -13.64 -31.50 1.85
C ALA A 226 -12.75 -30.50 2.61
N ASP A 227 -11.42 -30.60 2.47
CA ASP A 227 -10.50 -29.96 3.43
C ASP A 227 -10.02 -28.56 3.06
N GLY A 228 -10.24 -28.09 1.82
CA GLY A 228 -9.67 -26.86 1.29
C GLY A 228 -8.13 -26.79 1.32
N CYS A 229 -7.54 -25.62 1.10
CA CYS A 229 -6.09 -25.40 1.15
C CYS A 229 -5.70 -24.03 1.74
N GLU A 230 -4.40 -23.80 1.85
CA GLU A 230 -3.78 -22.55 2.34
C GLU A 230 -4.17 -21.29 1.55
N LEU A 231 -4.69 -21.43 0.32
CA LEU A 231 -5.17 -20.32 -0.49
C LEU A 231 -6.63 -20.00 -0.22
N CYS A 232 -7.51 -21.01 -0.23
CA CYS A 232 -8.95 -20.77 -0.13
C CYS A 232 -9.45 -20.56 1.30
N LYS A 233 -8.83 -21.21 2.31
CA LYS A 233 -9.23 -21.04 3.71
C LYS A 233 -9.20 -19.57 4.15
N PRO A 234 -8.10 -18.81 3.94
CA PRO A 234 -8.08 -17.40 4.32
C PRO A 234 -9.02 -16.52 3.48
N VAL A 235 -9.27 -16.89 2.23
CA VAL A 235 -10.23 -16.16 1.37
C VAL A 235 -11.65 -16.32 1.89
N VAL A 236 -12.07 -17.55 2.18
CA VAL A 236 -13.41 -17.83 2.72
C VAL A 236 -13.55 -17.26 4.13
N ALA A 237 -12.53 -17.37 4.99
CA ALA A 237 -12.50 -16.74 6.29
C ALA A 237 -12.73 -15.22 6.19
N SER A 238 -12.00 -14.56 5.27
CA SER A 238 -12.16 -13.13 5.01
C SER A 238 -13.58 -12.78 4.53
N ILE A 239 -14.17 -13.57 3.64
CA ILE A 239 -15.54 -13.35 3.14
C ILE A 239 -16.56 -13.50 4.28
N LEU A 240 -16.49 -14.58 5.05
CA LEU A 240 -17.39 -14.84 6.18
C LEU A 240 -17.29 -13.73 7.22
N SER A 241 -16.08 -13.36 7.63
CA SER A 241 -15.89 -12.27 8.60
C SER A 241 -16.32 -10.91 8.05
N SER A 242 -16.18 -10.63 6.76
CA SER A 242 -16.64 -9.35 6.19
C SER A 242 -18.16 -9.30 5.97
N SER A 243 -18.82 -10.46 5.92
CA SER A 243 -20.27 -10.59 5.70
C SER A 243 -21.05 -10.64 7.02
N TRP A 244 -20.47 -11.26 8.04
CA TRP A 244 -21.15 -11.59 9.31
C TRP A 244 -20.43 -11.06 10.55
N ASN A 245 -19.16 -10.67 10.45
CA ASN A 245 -18.31 -10.14 11.53
C ASN A 245 -18.25 -10.97 12.83
N ASP A 246 -18.40 -12.29 12.73
CA ASP A 246 -18.11 -13.18 13.86
C ASP A 246 -16.64 -13.07 14.31
N HIS A 247 -16.41 -13.22 15.63
CA HIS A 247 -15.07 -13.16 16.18
C HIS A 247 -14.16 -14.20 15.53
N ALA A 248 -12.94 -13.79 15.15
CA ALA A 248 -12.01 -14.62 14.38
C ALA A 248 -11.63 -15.96 15.06
N LEU A 249 -11.77 -16.02 16.39
CA LEU A 249 -11.51 -17.20 17.23
C LEU A 249 -12.79 -17.95 17.66
N LYS A 250 -13.96 -17.59 17.12
CA LYS A 250 -15.20 -18.36 17.35
C LYS A 250 -15.01 -19.77 16.78
N GLY A 251 -15.49 -20.79 17.50
CA GLY A 251 -15.22 -22.20 17.20
C GLY A 251 -15.45 -22.55 15.72
N GLY A 252 -14.43 -23.14 15.07
CA GLY A 252 -14.44 -23.50 13.65
C GLY A 252 -13.84 -22.43 12.73
N LEU A 253 -13.84 -21.15 13.12
CA LEU A 253 -13.24 -20.07 12.32
C LEU A 253 -11.73 -19.90 12.56
N ASP A 254 -11.22 -20.33 13.72
CA ASP A 254 -9.82 -20.19 14.11
C ASP A 254 -8.86 -20.99 13.20
N GLN A 255 -9.29 -22.15 12.70
CA GLN A 255 -8.49 -23.03 11.85
C GLN A 255 -8.37 -22.55 10.40
N ILE A 256 -9.21 -21.61 9.97
CA ILE A 256 -9.19 -21.03 8.62
C ILE A 256 -8.52 -19.66 8.58
N GLN A 257 -8.23 -19.05 9.73
CA GLN A 257 -7.50 -17.78 9.81
C GLN A 257 -6.03 -17.93 9.42
N ASP A 258 -5.43 -16.82 8.99
CA ASP A 258 -3.98 -16.74 8.89
C ASP A 258 -3.32 -16.77 10.29
N THR A 259 -2.03 -17.10 10.34
CA THR A 259 -1.29 -17.24 11.61
C THR A 259 -1.42 -16.01 12.52
N ASN A 260 -1.44 -14.81 11.92
CA ASN A 260 -1.48 -13.57 12.66
C ASN A 260 -2.86 -13.31 13.29
N ASP A 261 -3.93 -13.57 12.55
CA ASP A 261 -5.30 -13.44 13.06
C ASP A 261 -5.64 -14.55 14.07
N ARG A 262 -5.08 -15.76 13.91
CA ARG A 262 -5.23 -16.88 14.87
C ARG A 262 -4.66 -16.58 16.26
N PHE A 263 -3.54 -15.86 16.34
CA PHE A 263 -2.88 -15.54 17.61
C PHE A 263 -3.04 -14.08 18.04
N LEU A 264 -3.84 -13.30 17.30
CA LEU A 264 -4.07 -11.86 17.52
C LEU A 264 -2.77 -11.04 17.65
N GLY A 265 -1.67 -11.58 17.14
CA GLY A 265 -0.32 -11.07 17.28
C GLY A 265 0.49 -11.43 16.05
N ASN A 266 1.55 -10.67 15.77
CA ASN A 266 2.33 -10.90 14.55
C ASN A 266 3.61 -11.66 14.83
N ILE A 267 3.72 -12.80 14.14
CA ILE A 267 4.90 -13.65 14.18
C ILE A 267 6.13 -12.90 13.65
N GLN A 268 7.22 -13.06 14.37
CA GLN A 268 8.51 -12.43 14.11
C GLN A 268 9.48 -13.44 13.54
N LYS A 269 10.58 -12.98 12.96
CA LYS A 269 11.64 -13.86 12.40
C LYS A 269 12.18 -14.87 13.40
N THR A 270 12.12 -14.52 14.68
CA THR A 270 12.55 -15.30 15.85
C THR A 270 11.52 -16.32 16.33
N GLY A 271 10.35 -16.42 15.70
CA GLY A 271 9.23 -17.26 16.15
C GLY A 271 8.43 -16.69 17.34
N THR A 272 8.86 -15.55 17.88
CA THR A 272 8.14 -14.76 18.89
C THR A 272 7.07 -13.87 18.24
N TYR A 273 6.28 -13.20 19.06
CA TYR A 273 5.14 -12.40 18.62
C TYR A 273 5.30 -10.93 19.02
N SER A 274 4.61 -10.07 18.28
CA SER A 274 4.42 -8.66 18.63
C SER A 274 2.97 -8.40 19.01
N ILE A 275 2.81 -7.58 20.04
CA ILE A 275 1.53 -7.20 20.65
C ILE A 275 1.43 -5.68 20.52
N ILE A 276 0.43 -5.21 19.82
CA ILE A 276 0.18 -3.79 19.61
C ILE A 276 -1.28 -3.55 20.00
N PRO A 277 -1.54 -3.13 21.26
CA PRO A 277 -2.89 -2.83 21.71
C PRO A 277 -3.51 -1.68 20.92
N ARG A 278 -4.83 -1.58 20.98
CA ARG A 278 -5.59 -0.46 20.43
C ARG A 278 -5.34 0.79 21.26
N CYS A 279 -5.30 1.93 20.60
CA CYS A 279 -5.05 3.26 21.15
C CYS A 279 -5.80 4.22 20.24
N ALA A 280 -7.11 4.37 20.48
CA ALA A 280 -8.03 5.03 19.57
C ALA A 280 -7.64 6.50 19.40
N GLY A 281 -7.51 6.97 18.16
CA GLY A 281 -7.04 8.34 17.89
C GLY A 281 -5.60 8.63 18.34
N GLY A 282 -4.86 7.63 18.84
CA GLY A 282 -3.58 7.81 19.49
C GLY A 282 -3.65 8.30 20.94
N ASP A 283 -4.84 8.24 21.56
CA ASP A 283 -5.07 8.66 22.94
C ASP A 283 -4.73 7.55 23.95
N ILE A 284 -3.95 7.91 24.97
CA ILE A 284 -3.50 6.99 26.02
C ILE A 284 -3.44 7.71 27.36
N SER A 285 -4.16 7.19 28.35
CA SER A 285 -4.12 7.72 29.71
C SER A 285 -2.75 7.42 30.39
N PRO A 286 -2.33 8.24 31.36
CA PRO A 286 -1.14 7.94 32.16
C PRO A 286 -1.17 6.55 32.81
N ASP A 287 -2.31 6.12 33.35
CA ASP A 287 -2.46 4.82 34.02
C ASP A 287 -2.32 3.66 33.02
N THR A 288 -2.97 3.79 31.85
CA THR A 288 -2.85 2.82 30.75
C THR A 288 -1.42 2.74 30.22
N LEU A 289 -0.70 3.88 30.16
CA LEU A 289 0.72 3.91 29.79
C LEU A 289 1.62 3.23 30.84
N ILE A 290 1.34 3.43 32.13
CA ILE A 290 2.05 2.76 33.23
C ILE A 290 1.82 1.25 33.17
N ALA A 291 0.58 0.81 32.95
CA ALA A 291 0.23 -0.60 32.79
C ALA A 291 0.98 -1.24 31.62
N PHE A 292 0.98 -0.59 30.45
CA PHE A 292 1.73 -1.03 29.28
C PHE A 292 3.23 -1.17 29.59
N ALA A 293 3.84 -0.17 30.24
CA ALA A 293 5.26 -0.20 30.59
C ALA A 293 5.58 -1.31 31.60
N SER A 294 4.69 -1.53 32.56
CA SER A 294 4.84 -2.55 33.61
C SER A 294 4.76 -3.96 33.03
N THR A 295 3.78 -4.23 32.17
CA THR A 295 3.66 -5.50 31.44
C THR A 295 4.87 -5.72 30.53
N ALA A 296 5.29 -4.72 29.75
CA ALA A 296 6.48 -4.85 28.90
C ALA A 296 7.74 -5.19 29.72
N LYS A 297 7.93 -4.57 30.88
CA LYS A 297 9.05 -4.85 31.78
C LYS A 297 8.97 -6.25 32.39
N LYS A 298 7.79 -6.68 32.85
CA LYS A 298 7.54 -8.00 33.45
C LYS A 298 7.94 -9.14 32.51
N TYR A 299 7.62 -9.01 31.24
CA TYR A 299 7.87 -10.03 30.22
C TYR A 299 9.15 -9.78 29.41
N CYS A 300 10.00 -8.84 29.83
CA CYS A 300 11.25 -8.47 29.14
C CYS A 300 11.06 -8.16 27.64
N LEU A 301 9.98 -7.46 27.29
CA LEU A 301 9.60 -7.15 25.92
C LEU A 301 10.22 -5.82 25.46
N TRP A 302 10.67 -5.77 24.21
CA TRP A 302 11.11 -4.52 23.60
C TRP A 302 9.91 -3.66 23.23
N THR A 303 9.97 -2.35 23.49
CA THR A 303 8.88 -1.41 23.21
C THR A 303 9.22 -0.44 22.08
N LYS A 304 8.21 -0.02 21.30
CA LYS A 304 8.38 0.97 20.23
C LYS A 304 7.11 1.76 19.94
N ILE A 305 7.25 3.08 19.79
CA ILE A 305 6.23 3.96 19.21
C ILE A 305 6.14 3.68 17.71
N THR A 306 4.93 3.46 17.22
CA THR A 306 4.65 3.15 15.82
C THR A 306 4.20 4.40 15.07
N GLY A 307 4.38 4.43 13.74
CA GLY A 307 3.87 5.52 12.88
C GLY A 307 2.32 5.62 12.81
N ALA A 308 1.61 4.77 13.56
CA ALA A 308 0.17 4.75 13.70
C ALA A 308 -0.31 5.42 15.00
N GLN A 309 0.55 6.17 15.71
CA GLN A 309 0.25 6.71 17.06
C GLN A 309 -0.11 5.61 18.08
N ARG A 310 0.55 4.45 17.99
CA ARG A 310 0.35 3.34 18.94
C ARG A 310 1.67 2.86 19.52
N LEU A 311 1.60 2.17 20.65
CA LEU A 311 2.72 1.50 21.29
C LEU A 311 2.73 0.01 20.94
N GLY A 312 3.89 -0.53 20.64
CA GLY A 312 4.07 -1.96 20.37
C GLY A 312 5.07 -2.60 21.33
N MET A 313 4.78 -3.85 21.70
CA MET A 313 5.67 -4.77 22.42
C MET A 313 6.12 -5.89 21.49
N TYR A 314 7.36 -6.34 21.63
CA TYR A 314 8.00 -7.30 20.74
C TYR A 314 8.80 -8.33 21.52
N GLY A 315 8.80 -9.58 21.05
CA GLY A 315 9.58 -10.66 21.63
C GLY A 315 8.79 -11.63 22.51
N ALA A 316 7.45 -11.54 22.50
CA ALA A 316 6.61 -12.39 23.34
C ALA A 316 6.60 -13.84 22.81
N PRO A 317 6.98 -14.85 23.61
CA PRO A 317 6.76 -16.25 23.30
C PRO A 317 5.27 -16.58 23.17
N LEU A 318 4.92 -17.55 22.32
CA LEU A 318 3.53 -17.92 22.05
C LEU A 318 2.72 -18.25 23.32
N HIS A 319 3.31 -19.01 24.25
CA HIS A 319 2.63 -19.43 25.48
C HIS A 319 2.34 -18.28 26.45
N GLN A 320 3.02 -17.14 26.32
CA GLN A 320 2.82 -15.96 27.19
C GLN A 320 1.75 -15.01 26.65
N LEU A 321 1.33 -15.17 25.39
CA LEU A 321 0.36 -14.27 24.77
C LEU A 321 -0.95 -14.14 25.57
N PRO A 322 -1.58 -15.23 26.06
CA PRO A 322 -2.83 -15.11 26.81
C PRO A 322 -2.69 -14.26 28.07
N ASP A 323 -1.61 -14.46 28.84
CA ASP A 323 -1.37 -13.71 30.08
C ASP A 323 -1.10 -12.24 29.80
N ILE A 324 -0.28 -11.94 28.79
CA ILE A 324 -0.01 -10.55 28.39
C ILE A 324 -1.29 -9.85 27.94
N PHE A 325 -2.10 -10.50 27.09
CA PHE A 325 -3.38 -9.92 26.66
C PHE A 325 -4.33 -9.70 27.83
N LYS A 326 -4.39 -10.65 28.78
CA LYS A 326 -5.21 -10.51 29.98
C LYS A 326 -4.81 -9.27 30.78
N GLU A 327 -3.53 -9.07 31.06
CA GLU A 327 -3.06 -7.87 31.78
C GLU A 327 -3.41 -6.56 31.07
N LEU A 328 -3.25 -6.52 29.75
CA LEU A 328 -3.60 -5.34 28.97
C LEU A 328 -5.11 -5.06 28.99
N VAL A 329 -5.93 -6.11 28.85
CA VAL A 329 -7.40 -6.01 28.90
C VAL A 329 -7.89 -5.58 30.28
N ASP A 330 -7.32 -6.14 31.35
CA ASP A 330 -7.62 -5.75 32.73
C ASP A 330 -7.24 -4.27 32.98
N ALA A 331 -6.28 -3.73 32.23
CA ALA A 331 -5.91 -2.31 32.22
C ALA A 331 -6.71 -1.43 31.23
N GLY A 332 -7.77 -1.98 30.62
CA GLY A 332 -8.67 -1.27 29.70
C GLY A 332 -8.18 -1.16 28.25
N MET A 333 -7.12 -1.89 27.87
CA MET A 333 -6.68 -1.95 26.47
C MET A 333 -7.35 -3.08 25.69
N GLU A 334 -7.59 -2.87 24.40
CA GLU A 334 -8.09 -3.91 23.49
C GLU A 334 -7.00 -4.43 22.55
N THR A 335 -7.21 -5.58 21.90
CA THR A 335 -6.36 -6.00 20.79
C THR A 335 -6.43 -4.97 19.65
N GLY A 336 -5.26 -4.48 19.22
CA GLY A 336 -5.19 -3.49 18.15
C GLY A 336 -5.33 -4.07 16.73
N GLN A 337 -5.59 -5.39 16.60
CA GLN A 337 -5.67 -6.12 15.32
C GLN A 337 -4.57 -5.69 14.35
N ALA A 338 -3.37 -5.46 14.88
CA ALA A 338 -2.38 -4.63 14.23
C ALA A 338 -1.80 -5.26 12.97
N TYR A 339 -2.11 -6.54 12.71
CA TYR A 339 -1.72 -7.33 11.55
C TYR A 339 -2.88 -8.01 10.81
N GLY A 340 -4.12 -7.85 11.27
CA GLY A 340 -5.31 -8.40 10.61
C GLY A 340 -5.70 -7.66 9.33
N LYS A 341 -6.42 -8.32 8.43
CA LYS A 341 -7.03 -7.67 7.25
C LYS A 341 -8.30 -6.92 7.67
N ALA A 342 -8.10 -5.84 8.41
CA ALA A 342 -9.12 -5.06 9.10
C ALA A 342 -8.72 -3.58 9.21
N LEU A 343 -9.53 -2.76 9.87
CA LEU A 343 -9.12 -1.43 10.32
C LEU A 343 -7.90 -1.55 11.23
N ARG A 344 -6.81 -0.86 10.86
CA ARG A 344 -5.57 -0.86 11.66
C ARG A 344 -5.48 0.26 12.67
N THR A 345 -5.86 1.47 12.29
CA THR A 345 -5.67 2.69 13.08
C THR A 345 -6.47 3.82 12.45
N VAL A 346 -6.96 4.72 13.30
CA VAL A 346 -7.38 6.05 12.92
C VAL A 346 -6.40 7.05 13.51
N LYS A 347 -5.53 7.63 12.66
CA LYS A 347 -4.53 8.62 13.11
C LYS A 347 -5.22 9.99 13.28
N SER A 348 -4.95 10.70 14.36
CA SER A 348 -5.50 12.04 14.59
C SER A 348 -4.38 13.08 14.72
N CYS A 349 -4.71 14.36 14.55
CA CYS A 349 -3.92 15.41 15.18
C CYS A 349 -4.67 15.92 16.41
N VAL A 350 -4.03 16.81 17.18
CA VAL A 350 -4.60 17.34 18.43
C VAL A 350 -5.78 18.29 18.24
N GLY A 351 -6.19 18.57 16.98
CA GLY A 351 -7.43 19.27 16.65
C GLY A 351 -7.61 20.64 17.30
N THR A 352 -8.87 21.08 17.41
CA THR A 352 -9.27 22.25 18.20
C THR A 352 -9.04 22.08 19.69
N SER A 353 -8.85 20.84 20.18
CA SER A 353 -8.57 20.56 21.59
C SER A 353 -7.29 21.23 22.08
N TRP A 354 -6.26 21.35 21.22
CA TRP A 354 -4.97 21.94 21.59
C TRP A 354 -4.31 22.82 20.52
N CYS A 355 -4.58 22.60 19.24
CA CYS A 355 -3.91 23.32 18.17
C CYS A 355 -4.63 24.63 17.86
N ARG A 356 -3.90 25.75 17.91
CA ARG A 356 -4.41 27.08 17.50
C ARG A 356 -4.91 27.18 16.05
N TYR A 357 -4.58 26.20 15.21
CA TYR A 357 -5.01 26.13 13.81
C TYR A 357 -6.17 25.16 13.57
N GLY A 358 -6.58 24.41 14.60
CA GLY A 358 -7.70 23.49 14.52
C GLY A 358 -8.96 24.23 14.06
N GLN A 359 -9.59 23.72 13.01
CA GLN A 359 -10.88 24.20 12.50
C GLN A 359 -12.03 23.36 13.06
N GLN A 360 -11.81 22.06 13.27
CA GLN A 360 -12.76 21.15 13.91
C GLN A 360 -12.04 20.21 14.88
N ASP A 361 -12.82 19.52 15.73
CA ASP A 361 -12.32 18.46 16.60
C ASP A 361 -11.93 17.23 15.74
N SER A 362 -10.63 16.91 15.74
CA SER A 362 -10.11 15.72 15.07
C SER A 362 -9.89 14.54 15.99
N VAL A 363 -9.81 14.76 17.31
CA VAL A 363 -9.53 13.70 18.27
C VAL A 363 -10.78 12.88 18.49
N THR A 364 -11.89 13.52 18.86
CA THR A 364 -13.19 12.85 19.09
C THR A 364 -13.69 12.19 17.81
N MET A 365 -13.56 12.85 16.66
CA MET A 365 -13.92 12.27 15.37
C MET A 365 -13.08 11.03 15.03
N ALA A 366 -11.78 11.05 15.33
CA ALA A 366 -10.92 9.88 15.10
C ALA A 366 -11.27 8.71 16.02
N VAL A 367 -11.54 8.97 17.30
CA VAL A 367 -12.00 7.95 18.26
C VAL A 367 -13.33 7.36 17.79
N SER A 368 -14.29 8.20 17.41
CA SER A 368 -15.61 7.76 16.93
C SER A 368 -15.52 6.90 15.67
N LEU A 369 -14.65 7.25 14.71
CA LEU A 369 -14.36 6.40 13.55
C LEU A 369 -13.72 5.08 13.98
N GLU A 370 -12.77 5.11 14.91
CA GLU A 370 -12.08 3.90 15.35
C GLU A 370 -13.02 2.94 16.06
N ASP A 371 -13.87 3.42 16.97
CA ASP A 371 -14.85 2.61 17.68
C ASP A 371 -16.00 2.13 16.78
N ARG A 372 -16.37 2.94 15.78
CA ARG A 372 -17.37 2.53 14.79
C ARG A 372 -16.90 1.36 13.94
N TYR A 373 -15.64 1.38 13.51
CA TYR A 373 -15.11 0.45 12.50
C TYR A 373 -14.08 -0.55 13.04
N LYS A 374 -13.77 -0.54 14.36
CA LYS A 374 -12.97 -1.60 14.97
C LYS A 374 -13.65 -2.95 14.75
N GLY A 375 -12.84 -3.98 14.50
CA GLY A 375 -13.34 -5.30 14.17
C GLY A 375 -13.68 -5.52 12.69
N LEU A 376 -14.02 -4.47 11.94
CA LEU A 376 -14.44 -4.62 10.54
C LEU A 376 -13.35 -5.27 9.68
N ARG A 377 -13.63 -6.48 9.19
CA ARG A 377 -12.77 -7.20 8.24
C ARG A 377 -13.01 -6.72 6.81
N ALA A 378 -11.94 -6.79 6.02
CA ALA A 378 -11.93 -6.33 4.65
C ALA A 378 -10.97 -7.16 3.78
N PRO A 379 -11.09 -7.09 2.43
CA PRO A 379 -10.19 -7.78 1.49
C PRO A 379 -8.71 -7.54 1.78
N HIS A 380 -8.37 -6.35 2.29
CA HIS A 380 -7.05 -6.04 2.80
C HIS A 380 -7.15 -5.09 4.01
N LYS A 381 -6.03 -4.91 4.74
CA LYS A 381 -5.89 -3.85 5.76
C LYS A 381 -6.20 -2.47 5.16
N PHE A 382 -6.90 -1.65 5.94
CA PHE A 382 -7.15 -0.24 5.64
C PHE A 382 -6.83 0.62 6.87
N LYS A 383 -6.59 1.90 6.63
CA LYS A 383 -6.27 2.91 7.65
C LYS A 383 -7.15 4.12 7.45
N MET A 384 -7.42 4.83 8.53
CA MET A 384 -8.08 6.11 8.47
C MET A 384 -7.24 7.20 9.14
N ALA A 385 -7.56 8.45 8.88
CA ALA A 385 -7.03 9.56 9.67
C ALA A 385 -7.92 10.79 9.61
N VAL A 386 -7.85 11.61 10.66
CA VAL A 386 -8.59 12.87 10.78
C VAL A 386 -7.60 14.00 11.09
N SER A 387 -7.53 14.96 10.19
CA SER A 387 -6.76 16.19 10.39
C SER A 387 -7.71 17.34 10.72
N GLY A 388 -7.49 17.99 11.85
CA GLY A 388 -8.30 19.14 12.29
C GLY A 388 -8.09 20.42 11.47
N CYS A 389 -7.22 20.43 10.44
CA CYS A 389 -7.09 21.52 9.47
C CYS A 389 -6.28 21.08 8.23
N LEU A 390 -6.18 21.98 7.24
CA LEU A 390 -5.42 21.80 5.99
C LEU A 390 -3.91 21.55 6.17
N ARG A 391 -3.33 21.76 7.36
CA ARG A 391 -1.92 21.44 7.66
C ARG A 391 -1.65 19.94 7.74
N GLU A 392 -2.71 19.13 7.82
CA GLU A 392 -2.65 17.70 7.48
C GLU A 392 -1.72 16.86 8.38
N CYS A 393 -1.55 17.24 9.65
CA CYS A 393 -0.61 16.55 10.56
C CYS A 393 -0.90 15.04 10.75
N ALA A 394 -2.12 14.58 10.43
CA ALA A 394 -2.51 13.17 10.52
C ALA A 394 -2.23 12.35 9.24
N GLU A 395 -1.75 12.96 8.15
CA GLU A 395 -1.52 12.27 6.87
C GLU A 395 -2.80 11.58 6.31
N ALA A 396 -3.96 12.19 6.51
CA ALA A 396 -5.28 11.84 5.96
C ALA A 396 -5.27 11.50 4.48
N GLN A 397 -4.60 12.28 3.62
CA GLN A 397 -4.53 11.97 2.18
C GLN A 397 -3.67 10.75 1.87
N GLY A 398 -2.86 10.27 2.82
CA GLY A 398 -2.09 9.04 2.69
C GLY A 398 -2.82 7.77 3.16
N LYS A 399 -4.07 7.88 3.63
CA LYS A 399 -4.85 6.76 4.18
C LYS A 399 -5.96 6.32 3.24
N ASP A 400 -6.51 5.12 3.51
CA ASP A 400 -7.61 4.55 2.73
C ASP A 400 -8.90 5.38 2.90
N VAL A 401 -9.08 6.03 4.06
CA VAL A 401 -10.09 7.07 4.33
C VAL A 401 -9.43 8.23 5.08
N GLY A 402 -9.60 9.45 4.61
CA GLY A 402 -9.03 10.65 5.23
C GLY A 402 -10.08 11.73 5.41
N LEU A 403 -10.15 12.33 6.59
CA LEU A 403 -10.95 13.52 6.84
C LEU A 403 -10.03 14.72 7.07
N ILE A 404 -10.31 15.82 6.39
CA ILE A 404 -9.62 17.09 6.62
C ILE A 404 -10.67 18.15 6.96
N ALA A 405 -10.60 18.66 8.17
CA ALA A 405 -11.53 19.66 8.65
C ALA A 405 -11.38 20.99 7.92
N THR A 406 -12.53 21.59 7.66
CA THR A 406 -12.72 22.96 7.16
C THR A 406 -13.58 23.72 8.16
N GLN A 407 -13.85 25.00 7.89
CA GLN A 407 -14.79 25.77 8.72
C GLN A 407 -16.25 25.28 8.56
N ALA A 408 -16.57 24.66 7.43
CA ALA A 408 -17.93 24.21 7.10
C ALA A 408 -18.19 22.73 7.43
N GLY A 409 -17.15 21.93 7.69
CA GLY A 409 -17.29 20.51 8.01
C GLY A 409 -15.99 19.76 7.77
N TYR A 410 -16.06 18.64 7.04
CA TYR A 410 -14.90 17.84 6.67
C TYR A 410 -14.88 17.51 5.17
N ASN A 411 -13.73 17.69 4.54
CA ASN A 411 -13.45 17.11 3.24
C ASN A 411 -13.08 15.63 3.41
N LEU A 412 -13.87 14.76 2.78
CA LEU A 412 -13.71 13.31 2.81
C LEU A 412 -12.91 12.83 1.60
N TYR A 413 -11.78 12.20 1.86
CA TYR A 413 -10.89 11.59 0.88
C TYR A 413 -10.89 10.06 1.02
N VAL A 414 -10.78 9.34 -0.09
CA VAL A 414 -10.77 7.87 -0.10
C VAL A 414 -9.71 7.30 -1.03
N CYS A 415 -9.38 6.03 -0.83
CA CYS A 415 -8.50 5.24 -1.70
C CYS A 415 -7.03 5.71 -1.74
N GLY A 416 -6.53 6.32 -0.66
CA GLY A 416 -5.10 6.54 -0.48
C GLY A 416 -4.39 5.33 0.12
N ASN A 417 -3.07 5.25 -0.05
CA ASN A 417 -2.26 4.29 0.67
C ASN A 417 -0.80 4.71 0.81
N GLY A 418 -0.20 4.42 1.95
CA GLY A 418 1.25 4.25 2.06
C GLY A 418 1.74 2.89 1.55
N GLY A 419 3.06 2.69 1.56
CA GLY A 419 3.70 1.43 1.20
C GLY A 419 4.71 1.59 0.06
N VAL A 420 4.94 0.50 -0.69
CA VAL A 420 5.92 0.45 -1.79
C VAL A 420 5.57 1.42 -2.92
N LYS A 421 4.28 1.53 -3.25
CA LYS A 421 3.74 2.51 -4.20
C LYS A 421 2.76 3.43 -3.47
N PRO A 422 3.21 4.55 -2.89
CA PRO A 422 2.32 5.47 -2.20
C PRO A 422 1.38 6.15 -3.20
N VAL A 423 0.11 6.28 -2.83
CA VAL A 423 -0.93 6.94 -3.63
C VAL A 423 -1.70 7.89 -2.72
N HIS A 424 -1.86 9.14 -3.13
CA HIS A 424 -2.74 10.08 -2.44
C HIS A 424 -4.21 9.74 -2.71
N ALA A 425 -5.00 9.79 -1.64
CA ALA A 425 -6.44 9.63 -1.66
C ALA A 425 -7.10 10.67 -2.57
N LYS A 426 -8.24 10.30 -3.15
CA LYS A 426 -9.04 11.16 -4.01
C LYS A 426 -10.19 11.75 -3.21
N LEU A 427 -10.48 13.02 -3.47
CA LEU A 427 -11.60 13.73 -2.86
C LEU A 427 -12.93 13.07 -3.29
N LEU A 428 -13.68 12.60 -2.30
CA LEU A 428 -15.01 12.01 -2.48
C LEU A 428 -16.09 13.08 -2.33
N ALA A 429 -16.07 13.82 -1.21
CA ALA A 429 -17.04 14.85 -0.88
C ALA A 429 -16.37 16.00 -0.10
N ASN A 430 -16.90 17.22 -0.26
CA ASN A 430 -16.42 18.42 0.44
C ASN A 430 -17.36 18.79 1.58
N ASP A 431 -16.82 19.48 2.59
CA ASP A 431 -17.57 20.17 3.65
C ASP A 431 -18.72 19.34 4.24
N CYS A 432 -18.49 18.03 4.40
CA CYS A 432 -19.47 17.11 4.93
C CYS A 432 -19.66 17.34 6.42
N SER A 433 -20.90 17.25 6.87
CA SER A 433 -21.19 17.03 8.29
C SER A 433 -20.61 15.69 8.78
N GLU A 434 -20.53 15.51 10.10
CA GLU A 434 -20.08 14.26 10.70
C GLU A 434 -20.99 13.07 10.29
N GLU A 435 -22.31 13.28 10.26
CA GLU A 435 -23.29 12.28 9.84
C GLU A 435 -23.06 11.85 8.38
N GLU A 436 -22.86 12.81 7.48
CA GLU A 436 -22.55 12.54 6.07
C GLU A 436 -21.22 11.79 5.92
N CYS A 437 -20.21 12.14 6.72
CA CYS A 437 -18.95 11.40 6.73
C CYS A 437 -19.17 9.93 7.08
N PHE A 438 -19.88 9.63 8.17
CA PHE A 438 -20.17 8.25 8.55
C PHE A 438 -20.97 7.51 7.46
N LYS A 439 -22.03 8.13 6.95
CA LYS A 439 -22.86 7.56 5.89
C LYS A 439 -22.05 7.21 4.63
N TYR A 440 -21.24 8.14 4.13
CA TYR A 440 -20.43 7.90 2.94
C TYR A 440 -19.32 6.89 3.17
N ILE A 441 -18.70 6.87 4.36
CA ILE A 441 -17.69 5.88 4.73
C ILE A 441 -18.30 4.48 4.82
N ASP A 442 -19.48 4.32 5.43
CA ASP A 442 -20.20 3.04 5.51
C ASP A 442 -20.42 2.45 4.11
N ARG A 443 -21.02 3.26 3.22
CA ARG A 443 -21.30 2.89 1.83
C ARG A 443 -20.02 2.55 1.07
N PHE A 444 -18.99 3.40 1.18
CA PHE A 444 -17.70 3.19 0.54
C PHE A 444 -17.06 1.86 0.97
N LEU A 445 -16.97 1.61 2.28
CA LEU A 445 -16.34 0.41 2.81
C LEU A 445 -17.11 -0.85 2.41
N MET A 446 -18.43 -0.86 2.51
CA MET A 446 -19.24 -2.01 2.10
C MET A 446 -19.18 -2.26 0.60
N PHE A 447 -19.15 -1.20 -0.22
CA PHE A 447 -18.99 -1.35 -1.67
C PHE A 447 -17.61 -1.90 -2.05
N TYR A 448 -16.54 -1.39 -1.44
CA TYR A 448 -15.18 -1.93 -1.59
C TYR A 448 -15.10 -3.39 -1.13
N ILE A 449 -15.64 -3.71 0.05
CA ILE A 449 -15.66 -5.07 0.61
C ILE A 449 -16.42 -6.03 -0.30
N SER A 450 -17.48 -5.59 -0.96
CA SER A 450 -18.29 -6.44 -1.84
C SER A 450 -17.61 -6.68 -3.20
N THR A 451 -16.85 -5.71 -3.71
CA THR A 451 -16.40 -5.73 -5.12
C THR A 451 -14.90 -6.02 -5.30
N ALA A 452 -14.06 -5.79 -4.29
CA ALA A 452 -12.62 -5.93 -4.45
C ALA A 452 -12.14 -7.38 -4.49
N LYS A 453 -10.99 -7.59 -5.15
CA LYS A 453 -10.29 -8.88 -5.26
C LYS A 453 -9.58 -9.24 -3.95
N HIS A 454 -9.16 -10.50 -3.85
CA HIS A 454 -8.40 -10.97 -2.69
C HIS A 454 -7.10 -10.17 -2.49
N LEU A 455 -6.87 -9.68 -1.27
CA LEU A 455 -5.72 -8.85 -0.89
C LEU A 455 -5.54 -7.55 -1.72
N GLN A 456 -6.60 -7.06 -2.35
CA GLN A 456 -6.56 -5.81 -3.08
C GLN A 456 -6.73 -4.62 -2.14
N ARG A 457 -5.83 -3.63 -2.20
CA ARG A 457 -5.97 -2.35 -1.48
C ARG A 457 -7.06 -1.48 -2.12
N THR A 458 -7.50 -0.44 -1.41
CA THR A 458 -8.48 0.53 -1.93
C THR A 458 -7.97 1.30 -3.14
N SER A 459 -6.69 1.68 -3.19
CA SER A 459 -6.15 2.46 -4.31
C SER A 459 -6.08 1.68 -5.65
N PRO A 460 -5.59 0.42 -5.73
CA PRO A 460 -5.61 -0.31 -6.99
C PRO A 460 -7.03 -0.76 -7.35
N TRP A 461 -7.89 -0.95 -6.34
CA TRP A 461 -9.32 -1.19 -6.59
C TRP A 461 -9.97 0.01 -7.29
N LEU A 462 -9.73 1.23 -6.82
CA LEU A 462 -10.24 2.44 -7.48
C LEU A 462 -9.67 2.61 -8.89
N ALA A 463 -8.39 2.27 -9.10
CA ALA A 463 -7.75 2.36 -10.41
C ALA A 463 -8.33 1.37 -11.43
N GLU A 464 -8.82 0.21 -10.98
CA GLU A 464 -9.48 -0.79 -11.82
C GLU A 464 -11.00 -0.56 -11.97
N LEU A 465 -11.57 0.33 -11.15
CA LEU A 465 -12.99 0.65 -11.20
C LEU A 465 -13.28 1.52 -12.44
N GLU A 466 -14.13 1.04 -13.33
CA GLU A 466 -14.53 1.79 -14.52
C GLU A 466 -15.21 3.11 -14.12
N GLY A 467 -14.75 4.22 -14.69
CA GLY A 467 -15.17 5.58 -14.30
C GLY A 467 -14.54 6.10 -13.00
N GLY A 468 -13.71 5.31 -12.31
CA GLY A 468 -12.87 5.72 -11.20
C GLY A 468 -13.62 6.43 -10.08
N ILE A 469 -13.08 7.58 -9.63
CA ILE A 469 -13.66 8.36 -8.52
C ILE A 469 -15.04 8.92 -8.85
N GLU A 470 -15.32 9.26 -10.11
CA GLU A 470 -16.61 9.83 -10.50
C GLU A 470 -17.71 8.77 -10.46
N TYR A 471 -17.41 7.54 -10.90
CA TYR A 471 -18.31 6.41 -10.70
C TYR A 471 -18.51 6.11 -9.20
N LEU A 472 -17.45 6.16 -8.40
CA LEU A 472 -17.56 5.95 -6.96
C LEU A 472 -18.46 7.00 -6.28
N LYS A 473 -18.35 8.28 -6.64
CA LYS A 473 -19.25 9.34 -6.18
C LYS A 473 -20.69 9.05 -6.56
N LYS A 474 -20.93 8.60 -7.79
CA LYS A 474 -22.28 8.22 -8.25
C LYS A 474 -22.87 7.10 -7.40
N VAL A 475 -22.09 6.08 -7.03
CA VAL A 475 -22.57 4.97 -6.20
C VAL A 475 -22.75 5.38 -4.74
N VAL A 476 -21.76 6.05 -4.14
CA VAL A 476 -21.72 6.31 -2.69
C VAL A 476 -22.57 7.51 -2.29
N ILE A 477 -22.47 8.62 -3.01
CA ILE A 477 -23.14 9.88 -2.68
C ILE A 477 -24.54 9.89 -3.28
N ASN A 478 -24.63 9.71 -4.60
CA ASN A 478 -25.88 9.87 -5.34
C ASN A 478 -26.77 8.62 -5.32
N ASP A 479 -26.32 7.55 -4.68
CA ASP A 479 -27.00 6.25 -4.66
C ASP A 479 -27.47 5.80 -6.05
N GLY A 480 -26.63 5.99 -7.08
CA GLY A 480 -27.01 5.80 -8.47
C GLY A 480 -27.29 4.35 -8.87
N LEU A 481 -27.09 3.40 -7.96
CA LEU A 481 -27.48 1.99 -8.11
C LEU A 481 -28.70 1.62 -7.24
N GLY A 482 -29.15 2.50 -6.34
CA GLY A 482 -30.23 2.24 -5.40
C GLY A 482 -29.88 1.19 -4.34
N PHE A 483 -28.60 1.11 -3.93
CA PHE A 483 -28.10 0.13 -2.95
C PHE A 483 -27.60 0.79 -1.65
N GLY A 484 -27.77 2.10 -1.48
CA GLY A 484 -27.25 2.84 -0.34
C GLY A 484 -27.75 2.30 1.00
N ALA A 485 -29.05 2.02 1.09
CA ALA A 485 -29.68 1.48 2.30
C ALA A 485 -29.17 0.07 2.63
N GLU A 486 -28.98 -0.78 1.63
CA GLU A 486 -28.45 -2.14 1.78
C GLU A 486 -26.99 -2.12 2.25
N LEU A 487 -26.18 -1.20 1.73
CA LEU A 487 -24.80 -1.03 2.17
C LEU A 487 -24.75 -0.53 3.63
N GLU A 488 -25.58 0.43 3.99
CA GLU A 488 -25.70 0.91 5.38
C GLU A 488 -26.17 -0.21 6.32
N ALA A 489 -27.16 -1.01 5.92
CA ALA A 489 -27.64 -2.16 6.69
C ALA A 489 -26.57 -3.25 6.85
N MET A 490 -25.76 -3.50 5.81
CA MET A 490 -24.62 -4.41 5.90
C MET A 490 -23.59 -3.93 6.92
N MET A 491 -23.26 -2.63 6.92
CA MET A 491 -22.36 -2.06 7.92
C MET A 491 -22.95 -2.18 9.33
N GLN A 492 -24.23 -1.83 9.49
CA GLN A 492 -24.89 -1.89 10.79
C GLN A 492 -24.91 -3.31 11.37
N ARG A 493 -25.17 -4.32 10.54
CA ARG A 493 -25.08 -5.73 10.93
C ARG A 493 -23.68 -6.10 11.40
N ASN A 494 -22.65 -5.72 10.63
CA ASN A 494 -21.27 -5.99 11.01
C ASN A 494 -20.91 -5.32 12.35
N ARG A 495 -21.43 -4.12 12.62
CA ARG A 495 -21.22 -3.43 13.90
C ARG A 495 -21.90 -4.16 15.07
N MET A 496 -23.18 -4.52 14.92
CA MET A 496 -23.97 -5.20 15.96
C MET A 496 -23.43 -6.58 16.35
N ASN A 497 -22.69 -7.25 15.46
CA ASN A 497 -22.13 -8.58 15.76
C ASN A 497 -20.76 -8.52 16.44
N PHE A 498 -20.12 -7.35 16.46
CA PHE A 498 -18.78 -7.17 17.05
C PHE A 498 -18.83 -6.59 18.46
N HIS A 499 -19.74 -5.63 18.69
CA HIS A 499 -20.06 -5.06 20.00
C HIS A 499 -21.15 -5.89 20.66
#